data_AF-A0A9W6JAJ5-F1
#
_entry.id   AF-A0A9W6JAJ5-F1
#
_cell.length_a   1.000
_cell.length_b   1.000
_cell.length_c   1.000
_cell.angle_alpha   90.00
_cell.angle_beta   90.00
_cell.angle_gamma   90.00
#
_symmetry.space_group_name_H-M   'P 1'
#
loop_
_entity.id
_entity.type
_entity.pdbx_description
1 polymer ?
#
loop_
_entity_poly.entity_id
_entity_poly.type
_entity_poly.pdbx_seq_one_letter_code
_entity_poly.pdbx_strand_id
1 'polypeptide(L)'
;MGAQHLPGEEVWLIGEHRSNGDRKYYLSNLPADTSLTRLAGAIKARWICEQAHQPLKEELGLDHFEGRSWKGLHRHALMTMIAYAFLQSRRLKQAKREKRSKGPPPQPTLPAIRAAIIFRLERTPPTRCPHCRRELAHKNLPK
;
A
#
# COMPACT_ATOMS: atom_id res chain seq x y z
N MET A 1 -43.71 -3.24 34.75
CA MET A 1 -43.46 -4.27 33.72
C MET A 1 -42.09 -3.99 33.13
N GLY A 2 -41.09 -4.80 33.46
CA GLY A 2 -39.72 -4.62 32.95
C GLY A 2 -39.65 -5.05 31.49
N ALA A 3 -39.02 -4.23 30.64
CA ALA A 3 -38.80 -4.56 29.24
C ALA A 3 -37.95 -5.83 29.15
N GLN A 4 -38.57 -6.93 28.69
CA GLN A 4 -37.87 -8.15 28.31
C GLN A 4 -36.91 -7.80 27.18
N HIS A 5 -35.60 -7.83 27.46
CA HIS A 5 -34.59 -7.67 26.42
C HIS A 5 -34.53 -8.99 25.65
N LEU A 6 -35.01 -8.96 24.40
CA LEU A 6 -34.82 -10.07 23.46
C LEU A 6 -33.31 -10.24 23.19
N PRO A 7 -32.81 -11.47 22.98
CA PRO A 7 -31.42 -11.66 22.57
C PRO A 7 -31.18 -10.89 21.26
N GLY A 8 -30.07 -10.14 21.22
CA GLY A 8 -29.66 -9.41 20.03
C GLY A 8 -29.18 -10.34 18.90
N GLU A 9 -28.75 -9.75 17.79
CA GLU A 9 -28.19 -10.50 16.66
C GLU A 9 -26.97 -11.35 17.10
N GLU A 10 -26.80 -12.49 16.46
CA GLU A 10 -25.64 -13.35 16.67
C GLU A 10 -24.35 -12.62 16.25
N VAL A 11 -23.38 -12.59 17.15
CA VAL A 11 -22.10 -11.91 16.95
C VAL A 11 -20.95 -12.77 17.43
N TRP A 12 -19.78 -12.55 16.85
CA TRP A 12 -18.54 -13.14 17.34
C TRP A 12 -18.12 -12.49 18.65
N LEU A 13 -17.79 -13.31 19.66
CA LEU A 13 -17.01 -12.91 20.83
C LEU A 13 -15.57 -13.42 20.67
N ILE A 14 -14.62 -12.51 20.53
CA ILE A 14 -13.21 -12.83 20.34
C ILE A 14 -12.45 -12.52 21.63
N GLY A 15 -11.82 -13.53 22.21
CA GLY A 15 -10.91 -13.40 23.34
C GLY A 15 -9.45 -13.34 22.88
N GLU A 16 -8.75 -12.26 23.21
CA GLU A 16 -7.29 -12.15 23.08
C GLU A 16 -6.64 -12.44 24.44
N HIS A 17 -5.80 -13.46 24.51
CA HIS A 17 -4.98 -13.78 25.68
C HIS A 17 -3.52 -13.46 25.38
N ARG A 18 -2.89 -12.69 26.26
CA ARG A 18 -1.49 -12.26 26.11
C ARG A 18 -0.59 -12.99 27.09
N SER A 19 0.69 -13.08 26.75
CA SER A 19 1.71 -13.75 27.57
C SER A 19 1.95 -13.09 28.93
N ASN A 20 1.60 -11.80 29.08
CA ASN A 20 1.64 -11.08 30.35
C ASN A 20 0.42 -11.33 31.25
N GLY A 21 -0.50 -12.22 30.86
CA GLY A 21 -1.73 -12.52 31.59
C GLY A 21 -2.91 -11.60 31.25
N ASP A 22 -2.71 -10.57 30.42
CA ASP A 22 -3.80 -9.69 30.02
C ASP A 22 -4.82 -10.41 29.13
N ARG A 23 -6.10 -10.12 29.37
CA ARG A 23 -7.23 -10.60 28.56
C ARG A 23 -8.01 -9.42 27.99
N LYS A 24 -8.28 -9.48 26.69
CA LYS A 24 -9.16 -8.51 26.02
C LYS A 24 -10.27 -9.24 25.27
N TYR A 25 -11.45 -8.66 25.29
CA TYR A 25 -12.61 -9.21 24.60
C TYR A 25 -13.12 -8.22 23.57
N TYR A 26 -13.50 -8.72 22.41
CA TYR A 26 -13.99 -7.94 21.28
C TYR A 26 -15.27 -8.56 20.74
N LEU A 27 -16.21 -7.71 20.31
CA LEU A 27 -17.41 -8.14 19.60
C LEU A 27 -17.28 -7.81 18.11
N SER A 28 -17.74 -8.71 17.24
CA SER A 28 -17.76 -8.48 15.80
C SER A 28 -19.04 -9.01 15.15
N ASN A 29 -19.65 -8.19 14.31
CA ASN A 29 -20.79 -8.54 13.46
C ASN A 29 -20.37 -9.04 12.06
N LEU A 30 -19.12 -9.51 11.91
CA LEU A 30 -18.68 -10.14 10.67
C LEU A 30 -19.42 -11.47 10.44
N PRO A 31 -19.59 -11.92 9.18
CA PRO A 31 -20.25 -13.18 8.86
C PRO A 31 -19.73 -14.39 9.64
N ALA A 32 -20.58 -15.38 9.89
CA ALA A 32 -20.25 -16.59 10.65
C ALA A 32 -19.21 -17.50 9.97
N ASP A 33 -18.94 -17.32 8.67
CA ASP A 33 -17.89 -18.00 7.92
C ASP A 33 -16.54 -17.25 7.96
N THR A 34 -16.46 -16.14 8.68
CA THR A 34 -15.24 -15.33 8.79
C THR A 34 -14.14 -16.10 9.52
N SER A 35 -12.98 -16.24 8.89
CA SER A 35 -11.83 -16.90 9.51
C SER A 35 -11.27 -16.11 10.71
N LEU A 36 -10.71 -16.85 11.68
CA LEU A 36 -10.07 -16.26 12.86
C LEU A 36 -8.97 -15.24 12.49
N THR A 37 -8.19 -15.52 11.43
CA THR A 37 -7.16 -14.60 10.94
C THR A 37 -7.73 -13.26 10.50
N ARG A 38 -8.91 -13.27 9.85
CA ARG A 38 -9.60 -12.06 9.41
C ARG A 38 -10.20 -11.30 10.59
N LEU A 39 -10.77 -11.99 11.57
CA LEU A 39 -11.24 -11.39 12.83
C LEU A 39 -10.09 -10.70 13.57
N ALA A 40 -8.97 -11.41 13.75
CA ALA A 40 -7.77 -10.86 14.40
C ALA A 40 -7.22 -9.65 13.62
N GLY A 41 -7.15 -9.74 12.29
CA GLY A 41 -6.73 -8.64 11.42
C GLY A 41 -7.60 -7.40 11.58
N ALA A 42 -8.93 -7.55 11.59
CA ALA A 42 -9.87 -6.46 11.79
C ALA A 42 -9.71 -5.80 13.17
N ILE A 43 -9.58 -6.60 14.23
CA ILE A 43 -9.35 -6.10 15.60
C ILE A 43 -8.06 -5.29 15.67
N LYS A 44 -6.97 -5.79 15.07
CA LYS A 44 -5.67 -5.09 15.08
C LYS A 44 -5.64 -3.88 14.15
N ALA A 45 -6.45 -3.84 13.09
CA ALA A 45 -6.54 -2.69 12.20
C ALA A 45 -7.01 -1.42 12.92
N ARG A 46 -7.81 -1.53 13.99
CA ARG A 46 -8.21 -0.39 14.84
C ARG A 46 -7.01 0.42 15.31
N TRP A 47 -5.97 -0.26 15.77
CA TRP A 47 -4.75 0.38 16.24
C TRP A 47 -3.98 1.07 15.13
N ILE A 48 -4.00 0.52 13.89
CA ILE A 48 -3.39 1.16 12.73
C ILE A 48 -4.05 2.51 12.43
N CYS A 49 -5.38 2.58 12.57
CA CYS A 49 -6.09 3.85 12.42
C CYS A 49 -5.66 4.86 13.49
N GLU A 50 -5.57 4.45 14.76
CA GLU A 50 -5.08 5.33 15.84
C GLU A 50 -3.66 5.83 15.58
N GLN A 51 -2.77 4.93 15.17
CA GLN A 51 -1.39 5.26 14.85
C GLN A 51 -1.28 6.23 13.66
N ALA A 52 -2.17 6.13 12.67
CA ALA A 52 -2.20 7.06 11.54
C ALA A 52 -2.76 8.44 11.90
N HIS A 53 -3.65 8.54 12.90
CA HIS A 53 -4.24 9.82 13.33
C HIS A 53 -3.24 10.77 13.96
N GLN A 54 -2.22 10.24 14.66
CA GLN A 54 -1.23 11.07 15.32
C GLN A 54 -0.39 11.91 14.35
N PRO A 55 0.30 11.34 13.33
CA PRO A 55 1.02 12.15 12.33
C PRO A 55 0.09 12.99 11.47
N LEU A 56 -1.17 12.57 11.25
CA LEU A 56 -2.16 13.41 10.56
C LEU A 56 -2.42 14.73 11.32
N LYS A 57 -2.47 14.70 12.65
CA LYS A 57 -2.63 15.91 13.48
C LYS A 57 -1.30 16.65 13.61
N GLU A 58 -0.29 16.00 14.19
CA GLU A 58 0.96 16.63 14.61
C GLU A 58 1.82 17.12 13.44
N GLU A 59 1.92 16.35 12.34
CA GLU A 59 2.80 16.69 11.20
C GLU A 59 2.04 17.39 10.07
N LEU A 60 0.76 17.06 9.88
CA LEU A 60 -0.03 17.48 8.70
C LEU A 60 -1.17 18.44 9.02
N GLY A 61 -1.34 18.80 10.30
CA GLY A 61 -2.27 19.84 10.73
C GLY A 61 -3.74 19.48 10.49
N LEU A 62 -4.13 18.22 10.63
CA LEU A 62 -5.53 17.80 10.51
C LEU A 62 -6.43 18.58 11.48
N ASP A 63 -5.91 18.99 12.63
CA ASP A 63 -6.56 19.78 13.67
C ASP A 63 -6.34 21.30 13.56
N HIS A 64 -5.63 21.78 12.53
CA HIS A 64 -5.40 23.22 12.29
C HIS A 64 -6.51 23.90 11.47
N PHE A 65 -7.66 23.25 11.27
CA PHE A 65 -8.77 23.85 10.53
C PHE A 65 -9.56 24.83 11.41
N GLU A 66 -9.51 26.13 11.08
CA GLU A 66 -10.19 27.20 11.83
C GLU A 66 -11.50 27.68 11.17
N GLY A 67 -11.88 27.08 10.04
CA GLY A 67 -13.10 27.45 9.32
C GLY A 67 -14.38 26.91 9.98
N ARG A 68 -15.55 27.42 9.56
CA ARG A 68 -16.87 27.00 10.07
C ARG A 68 -17.75 26.28 9.05
N SER A 69 -17.25 26.05 7.84
CA SER A 69 -18.04 25.36 6.80
C SER A 69 -17.73 23.86 6.78
N TRP A 70 -18.79 23.04 6.69
CA TRP A 70 -18.66 21.60 6.51
C TRP A 70 -17.83 21.26 5.27
N LYS A 71 -18.07 21.95 4.16
CA LYS A 71 -17.33 21.78 2.91
C LYS A 71 -15.85 22.14 3.05
N GLY A 72 -15.53 23.18 3.83
CA GLY A 72 -14.14 23.56 4.14
C GLY A 72 -13.44 22.50 4.96
N LEU A 73 -14.08 22.00 6.02
CA LEU A 73 -13.55 20.92 6.86
C LEU A 73 -13.28 19.65 6.04
N HIS A 74 -14.23 19.26 5.19
CA HIS A 74 -14.09 18.08 4.34
C HIS A 74 -12.93 18.21 3.34
N ARG A 75 -12.75 19.39 2.75
CA ARG A 75 -11.64 19.67 1.84
C ARG A 75 -10.30 19.64 2.56
N HIS A 76 -10.23 20.24 3.74
CA HIS A 76 -9.05 20.21 4.60
C HIS A 76 -8.65 18.78 4.94
N ALA A 77 -9.58 18.00 5.50
CA ALA A 77 -9.35 16.60 5.85
C ALA A 77 -8.91 15.76 4.64
N LEU A 78 -9.54 15.95 3.47
CA LEU A 78 -9.15 15.26 2.24
C LEU A 78 -7.72 15.61 1.81
N MET A 79 -7.35 16.89 1.83
CA MET A 79 -6.01 17.32 1.45
C MET A 79 -4.94 16.77 2.42
N THR A 80 -5.21 16.80 3.73
CA THR A 80 -4.33 16.21 4.75
C THR A 80 -4.19 14.69 4.55
N MET A 81 -5.27 13.97 4.25
CA MET A 81 -5.22 12.53 3.95
C MET A 81 -4.43 12.21 2.68
N ILE A 82 -4.57 13.02 1.61
CA ILE A 82 -3.79 12.85 0.36
C ILE A 82 -2.30 13.07 0.63
N ALA A 83 -1.95 14.13 1.38
CA ALA A 83 -0.56 14.41 1.77
C ALA A 83 0.03 13.25 2.58
N TYR A 84 -0.73 12.72 3.55
CA TYR A 84 -0.35 11.54 4.32
C TYR A 84 -0.10 10.32 3.43
N ALA A 85 -1.04 9.99 2.53
CA ALA A 85 -0.91 8.87 1.61
C ALA A 85 0.33 9.01 0.70
N PHE A 86 0.60 10.23 0.22
CA PHE A 86 1.82 10.53 -0.53
C PHE A 86 3.08 10.25 0.28
N LEU A 87 3.17 10.76 1.52
CA LEU A 87 4.32 10.53 2.39
C LEU A 87 4.52 9.05 2.72
N GLN A 88 3.45 8.31 3.03
CA GLN A 88 3.53 6.86 3.26
C GLN A 88 4.01 6.13 2.00
N SER A 89 3.55 6.53 0.82
CA SER A 89 4.03 5.94 -0.44
C SER A 89 5.54 6.13 -0.64
N ARG A 90 6.09 7.28 -0.21
CA ARG A 90 7.52 7.60 -0.29
C ARG A 90 8.31 6.77 0.72
N ARG A 91 7.84 6.68 1.98
CA ARG A 91 8.42 5.84 3.04
C ARG A 91 8.49 4.37 2.61
N LEU A 92 7.40 3.84 2.04
CA LEU A 92 7.35 2.46 1.53
C LEU A 92 8.29 2.22 0.34
N LYS A 93 8.40 3.17 -0.59
CA LYS A 93 9.35 3.07 -1.71
C LYS A 93 10.80 3.08 -1.22
N GLN A 94 11.12 3.93 -0.24
CA GLN A 94 12.44 3.98 0.38
C GLN A 94 12.77 2.67 1.11
N ALA A 95 11.87 2.17 1.96
CA ALA A 95 12.06 0.90 2.66
C ALA A 95 12.25 -0.29 1.69
N LYS A 96 11.54 -0.29 0.53
CA LYS A 96 11.76 -1.29 -0.54
C LYS A 96 13.12 -1.15 -1.18
N ARG A 97 13.59 0.09 -1.43
CA ARG A 97 14.93 0.34 -1.98
C ARG A 97 16.02 -0.10 -1.02
N GLU A 98 15.89 0.21 0.26
CA GLU A 98 16.81 -0.22 1.32
C GLU A 98 16.85 -1.74 1.45
N LYS A 99 15.71 -2.42 1.45
CA LYS A 99 15.65 -3.89 1.40
C LYS A 99 16.34 -4.47 0.16
N ARG A 100 16.23 -3.80 -0.98
CA ARG A 100 16.87 -4.21 -2.24
C ARG A 100 18.37 -3.89 -2.29
N SER A 101 18.83 -2.86 -1.57
CA SER A 101 20.23 -2.47 -1.46
C SER A 101 21.01 -3.18 -0.35
N LYS A 102 20.34 -4.00 0.48
CA LYS A 102 21.00 -4.88 1.47
C LYS A 102 21.85 -6.00 0.84
N GLY A 103 21.92 -6.09 -0.49
CA GLY A 103 23.01 -6.73 -1.20
C GLY A 103 23.56 -5.76 -2.27
N PRO A 104 24.88 -5.72 -2.52
CA PRO A 104 25.39 -5.03 -3.70
C PRO A 104 24.73 -5.68 -4.93
N PRO A 105 24.26 -4.91 -5.93
CA PRO A 105 23.97 -5.51 -7.23
C PRO A 105 25.24 -6.25 -7.69
N PRO A 106 25.15 -7.49 -8.20
CA PRO A 106 26.32 -8.16 -8.75
C PRO A 106 26.88 -7.23 -9.82
N GLN A 107 28.12 -6.77 -9.63
CA GLN A 107 28.80 -5.96 -10.62
C GLN A 107 28.79 -6.77 -11.93
N PRO A 108 28.24 -6.22 -13.02
CA PRO A 108 28.18 -6.97 -14.26
C PRO A 108 29.61 -7.30 -14.68
N THR A 109 29.89 -8.59 -14.89
CA THR A 109 31.20 -9.02 -15.36
C THR A 109 31.41 -8.51 -16.78
N LEU A 110 32.67 -8.27 -17.17
CA LEU A 110 33.01 -7.86 -18.54
C LEU A 110 32.36 -8.76 -19.62
N PRO A 111 32.28 -10.10 -19.45
CA PRO A 111 31.50 -10.97 -20.35
C PRO A 111 30.01 -10.63 -20.44
N ALA A 112 29.35 -10.31 -19.32
CA ALA A 112 27.93 -9.95 -19.31
C ALA A 112 27.66 -8.62 -20.04
N ILE A 113 28.54 -7.64 -19.86
CA ILE A 113 28.48 -6.36 -20.59
C ILE A 113 28.68 -6.61 -22.09
N ARG A 114 29.69 -7.41 -22.46
CA ARG A 114 29.99 -7.75 -23.85
C ARG A 114 28.81 -8.45 -24.54
N ALA A 115 28.20 -9.43 -23.88
CA ALA A 115 27.03 -10.13 -24.40
C ALA A 115 25.84 -9.19 -24.62
N ALA A 116 25.59 -8.26 -23.69
CA ALA A 116 24.52 -7.28 -23.82
C ALA A 116 24.75 -6.30 -24.99
N ILE A 117 26.00 -5.87 -25.21
CA ILE A 117 26.38 -5.02 -26.35
C ILE A 117 26.19 -5.79 -27.67
N ILE A 118 26.71 -7.02 -27.76
CA ILE A 118 26.58 -7.86 -28.95
C ILE A 118 25.10 -8.08 -29.27
N PHE A 119 24.28 -8.49 -28.30
CA PHE A 119 22.83 -8.65 -28.48
C PHE A 119 22.13 -7.38 -28.97
N ARG A 120 22.61 -6.20 -28.56
CA ARG A 120 22.07 -4.92 -28.99
C ARG A 120 22.45 -4.58 -30.43
N LEU A 121 23.67 -4.92 -30.84
CA LEU A 121 24.21 -4.68 -32.18
C LEU A 121 23.68 -5.70 -33.20
N GLU A 122 23.55 -6.96 -32.80
CA GLU A 122 23.03 -8.07 -33.62
C GLU A 122 21.50 -8.09 -33.67
N ARG A 123 20.83 -7.27 -32.86
CA ARG A 123 19.37 -7.17 -32.90
C ARG A 123 18.96 -6.70 -34.29
N THR A 124 18.27 -7.57 -35.01
CA THR A 124 17.64 -7.20 -36.27
C THR A 124 16.75 -5.98 -36.00
N PRO A 125 16.92 -4.88 -36.78
CA PRO A 125 16.10 -3.70 -36.58
C PRO A 125 14.63 -4.11 -36.72
N PRO A 126 13.74 -3.57 -35.85
CA PRO A 126 12.36 -3.99 -35.86
C PRO A 126 11.75 -3.69 -37.24
N THR A 127 11.02 -4.64 -37.81
CA THR A 127 10.33 -4.47 -39.10
C THR A 127 9.19 -3.45 -39.02
N ARG A 128 8.81 -3.03 -37.80
CA ARG A 128 7.80 -2.01 -37.52
C ARG A 128 8.31 -1.01 -36.50
N CYS A 129 7.97 0.26 -36.70
CA CYS A 129 8.29 1.31 -35.75
C CYS A 129 7.64 1.01 -34.37
N PRO A 130 8.38 0.97 -33.25
CA PRO A 130 7.83 0.70 -31.92
C PRO A 130 6.78 1.72 -31.46
N HIS A 131 6.80 2.93 -32.04
CA HIS A 131 5.96 4.04 -31.62
C HIS A 131 4.69 4.17 -32.46
N CYS A 132 4.77 4.01 -33.78
CA CYS A 132 3.64 4.21 -34.69
C CYS A 132 3.20 2.96 -35.45
N ARG A 133 3.86 1.81 -35.24
CA ARG A 133 3.58 0.48 -35.84
C ARG A 133 3.64 0.38 -37.37
N ARG A 134 4.00 1.45 -38.08
CA ARG A 134 4.22 1.40 -39.54
C ARG A 134 5.42 0.51 -39.88
N GLU A 135 5.33 -0.18 -41.02
CA GLU A 135 6.42 -1.00 -41.54
C GLU A 135 7.62 -0.12 -41.93
N LEU A 136 8.79 -0.51 -41.44
CA LEU A 136 10.06 0.11 -41.79
C LEU A 136 10.56 -0.59 -43.05
N ALA A 137 10.23 -0.04 -44.22
CA ALA A 137 10.67 -0.59 -45.49
C ALA A 137 12.21 -0.61 -45.55
N HIS A 138 12.80 -1.80 -45.65
CA HIS A 138 14.24 -1.98 -45.79
C HIS A 138 14.69 -1.51 -47.19
N LYS A 139 15.07 -0.24 -47.32
CA LYS A 139 15.90 0.20 -48.45
C LYS A 139 17.36 -0.06 -48.11
N ASN A 140 17.88 -1.18 -48.63
CA ASN A 140 19.29 -1.47 -48.91
C ASN A 140 20.30 -1.45 -47.73
N LEU A 141 20.74 -2.63 -47.28
CA LEU A 141 22.10 -2.78 -46.74
C LEU A 141 23.03 -3.24 -47.89
N PRO A 142 24.19 -2.59 -48.12
CA PRO A 142 25.21 -3.13 -49.03
C PRO A 142 25.81 -4.43 -48.46
N LYS A 143 26.18 -5.34 -49.37
CA LYS A 143 26.90 -6.59 -49.08
C LYS A 143 28.28 -6.32 -48.48
#